data_AF-A0A959GXT7-F1
#
_entry.id   AF-A0A959GXT7-F1
#
_cell.length_a   1.000
_cell.length_b   1.000
_cell.length_c   1.000
_cell.angle_alpha   90.00
_cell.angle_beta   90.00
_cell.angle_gamma   90.00
#
_symmetry.space_group_name_H-M   'P 1'
#
loop_
_entity.id
_entity.type
_entity.pdbx_description
1 polymer ?
#
loop_
_entity_poly.entity_id
_entity_poly.type
_entity_poly.pdbx_seq_one_letter_code
_entity_poly.pdbx_strand_id
1 'polypeptide(L)' 'GKSIVAVHEDGRIAGVAALPADILPQPEGICFDRLGRLYISTEGRKQSGRILRFSKWRQPLVGEK' A
#
# COMPACT_ATOMS: atom_id res chain seq x y z
N GLY A 1 -15.36 3.00 -1.26
CA GLY A 1 -14.18 2.13 -1.06
C GLY A 1 -13.13 2.89 -0.28
N LYS A 2 -12.08 2.23 0.20
CA LYS A 2 -10.92 2.91 0.81
C LYS A 2 -9.81 3.06 -0.24
N SER A 3 -8.94 4.05 -0.06
CA SER A 3 -7.82 4.31 -0.96
C SER A 3 -6.54 4.51 -0.17
N ILE A 4 -5.41 4.22 -0.81
CA ILE A 4 -4.09 4.64 -0.35
C ILE A 4 -3.68 5.85 -1.20
N VAL A 5 -3.11 6.85 -0.54
CA VAL A 5 -2.64 8.08 -1.16
C VAL A 5 -1.16 8.23 -0.84
N ALA A 6 -0.35 8.39 -1.88
CA ALA A 6 1.04 8.81 -1.75
C ALA A 6 1.09 10.33 -1.89
N VAL A 7 1.77 10.99 -0.96
CA VAL A 7 1.94 12.45 -0.95
C VAL A 7 3.43 12.79 -0.91
N HIS A 8 3.79 13.88 -1.55
CA HIS A 8 5.10 14.52 -1.38
C HIS A 8 5.16 15.23 -0.03
N GLU A 9 6.37 15.58 0.41
CA GLU A 9 6.59 16.32 1.66
C GLU A 9 5.92 17.70 1.67
N ASP A 10 5.73 18.29 0.48
CA ASP A 10 5.02 19.56 0.29
C ASP A 10 3.48 19.42 0.28
N GLY A 11 2.96 18.22 0.51
CA GLY A 11 1.53 17.93 0.54
C GLY A 11 0.89 17.69 -0.84
N ARG A 12 1.63 17.79 -1.94
CA ARG A 12 1.10 17.44 -3.27
C ARG A 12 0.85 15.94 -3.36
N ILE A 13 -0.26 15.55 -4.00
CA ILE A 13 -0.59 14.15 -4.24
C ILE A 13 0.33 13.59 -5.33
N ALA A 14 1.14 12.60 -4.97
CA ALA A 14 2.00 11.86 -5.88
C ALA A 14 1.25 10.73 -6.60
N GLY A 15 0.22 10.17 -5.97
CA GLY A 15 -0.61 9.13 -6.56
C GLY A 15 -1.73 8.65 -5.64
N VAL A 16 -2.75 8.04 -6.23
CA VAL A 16 -3.90 7.46 -5.53
C VAL A 16 -4.17 6.07 -6.10
N ALA A 17 -4.37 5.09 -5.22
CA ALA A 17 -4.80 3.76 -5.60
C ALA A 17 -5.98 3.31 -4.73
N ALA A 18 -7.00 2.72 -5.36
CA ALA A 18 -8.11 2.11 -4.65
C ALA A 18 -7.62 0.82 -3.97
N LEU A 19 -8.09 0.58 -2.73
CA LEU A 19 -7.85 -0.68 -2.03
C LEU A 19 -8.99 -1.65 -2.33
N PRO A 20 -8.72 -2.82 -2.96
CA PRO A 20 -9.74 -3.81 -3.27
C PRO A 20 -10.34 -4.37 -1.97
N ALA A 21 -11.66 -4.25 -1.79
CA ALA A 21 -12.32 -4.60 -0.53
C ALA A 21 -12.39 -6.12 -0.28
N ASP A 22 -12.26 -6.92 -1.33
CA ASP A 22 -12.14 -8.37 -1.31
C ASP A 22 -10.77 -8.84 -0.81
N ILE A 23 -9.71 -8.07 -1.06
CA ILE A 23 -8.34 -8.37 -0.64
C ILE A 23 -8.02 -7.72 0.72
N LEU A 24 -8.41 -6.46 0.91
CA LEU A 24 -8.17 -5.64 2.09
C LEU A 24 -9.50 -5.18 2.71
N PRO A 25 -10.29 -6.08 3.32
CA PRO A 25 -11.50 -5.69 4.03
C PRO A 25 -11.13 -5.01 5.35
N GLN A 26 -11.59 -3.78 5.61
CA GLN A 26 -11.27 -3.07 6.87
C GLN A 26 -9.74 -3.01 7.15
N PRO A 27 -8.97 -2.32 6.30
CA PRO A 27 -7.58 -2.00 6.57
C PRO A 27 -7.51 -0.99 7.73
N GLU A 28 -6.56 -1.22 8.64
CA GLU A 28 -6.39 -0.43 9.87
C GLU A 28 -4.95 0.11 10.01
N GLY A 29 -3.94 -0.71 9.71
CA GLY A 29 -2.53 -0.36 9.90
C GLY A 29 -1.73 -0.33 8.59
N ILE A 30 -0.71 0.52 8.56
CA ILE A 30 0.24 0.66 7.47
C ILE A 30 1.65 0.86 8.02
N CYS A 31 2.64 0.16 7.46
CA CYS A 31 4.05 0.41 7.74
C CYS A 31 4.95 0.01 6.58
N PHE A 32 6.22 0.40 6.67
CA PHE A 32 7.26 -0.01 5.75
C PHE A 32 8.39 -0.70 6.51
N ASP A 33 9.05 -1.66 5.88
CA ASP A 33 10.29 -2.20 6.41
C ASP A 33 11.53 -1.43 5.91
N ARG A 34 12.72 -1.85 6.37
CA ARG A 34 14.01 -1.24 5.99
C ARG A 34 14.33 -1.34 4.49
N LEU A 35 13.66 -2.24 3.76
CA LEU A 35 13.83 -2.39 2.31
C LEU A 35 12.77 -1.61 1.52
N GLY A 36 11.92 -0.85 2.20
CA GLY A 36 10.84 -0.07 1.60
C GLY A 36 9.67 -0.93 1.11
N ARG A 37 9.51 -2.16 1.60
CA ARG A 37 8.32 -2.97 1.30
C ARG A 37 7.16 -2.48 2.14
N LEU A 38 5.99 -2.34 1.52
CA LEU A 38 4.77 -1.85 2.16
C LEU A 38 4.03 -3.02 2.81
N TYR A 39 3.59 -2.83 4.05
CA TYR A 39 2.74 -3.76 4.77
C TYR A 39 1.43 -3.07 5.15
N ILE A 40 0.31 -3.74 4.93
CA ILE A 40 -1.03 -3.29 5.34
C ILE A 40 -1.70 -4.39 6.16
N SER A 41 -2.19 -4.04 7.35
CA SER A 41 -3.01 -4.95 8.17
C SER A 41 -4.49 -4.76 7.90
N THR A 42 -5.24 -5.85 7.97
CA THR A 42 -6.70 -5.91 7.82
C THR A 42 -7.27 -6.79 8.92
N GLU A 43 -8.38 -6.38 9.53
CA GLU A 43 -9.08 -7.19 10.55
C GLU A 43 -9.94 -8.31 9.96
N GLY A 44 -10.11 -8.35 8.62
CA GLY A 44 -10.85 -9.43 7.95
C GLY A 44 -12.38 -9.31 8.01
N ARG A 45 -12.94 -8.34 8.75
CA ARG A 45 -14.38 -8.25 9.08
C ARG A 45 -14.92 -9.56 9.69
N LYS A 46 -15.61 -10.39 8.88
CA LYS A 46 -16.12 -11.71 9.28
C LYS A 46 -15.14 -12.85 8.98
N GLN A 47 -14.01 -12.53 8.35
CA GLN A 47 -12.90 -13.43 8.06
C GLN A 47 -11.75 -13.15 9.02
N SER A 48 -10.73 -14.02 9.02
CA SER A 48 -9.51 -13.79 9.78
C SER A 48 -8.76 -12.54 9.32
N GLY A 49 -8.20 -11.82 10.29
CA GLY A 49 -7.28 -10.72 10.02
C GLY A 49 -6.00 -11.19 9.34
N ARG A 50 -5.42 -10.34 8.51
CA ARG A 50 -4.24 -10.64 7.69
C ARG A 50 -3.28 -9.45 7.66
N ILE A 51 -2.02 -9.74 7.40
CA ILE A 51 -1.00 -8.74 7.03
C ILE A 51 -0.57 -9.04 5.60
N LEU A 52 -0.81 -8.08 4.70
CA LEU A 52 -0.41 -8.18 3.31
C LEU A 52 0.89 -7.43 3.09
N ARG A 53 1.80 -8.03 2.33
CA ARG A 53 3.07 -7.43 1.92
C ARG A 53 3.03 -7.11 0.43
N PHE A 54 3.32 -5.87 0.09
CA PHE A 54 3.47 -5.39 -1.27
C PHE A 54 4.95 -5.17 -1.55
N SER A 55 5.48 -5.87 -2.55
CA SER A 55 6.82 -5.60 -3.05
C SER A 55 6.84 -4.25 -3.76
N LYS A 56 7.97 -3.54 -3.65
CA LYS A 56 8.21 -2.29 -4.36
C LYS A 56 7.83 -2.45 -5.83
N TRP A 57 7.03 -1.53 -6.36
CA TRP A 57 6.92 -1.36 -7.80
C TRP A 57 8.33 -1.08 -8.33
N ARG A 58 8.85 -1.92 -9.23
CA ARG A 58 10.06 -1.57 -9.96
C ARG A 58 9.74 -0.30 -10.74
N GLN A 59 10.24 0.84 -10.29
CA GLN A 59 10.48 1.92 -11.25
C GLN A 59 11.38 1.29 -12.32
N PRO A 60 11.04 1.40 -13.63
CA PRO A 60 12.02 1.13 -14.66
C PRO A 60 13.29 1.88 -14.29
N LEU A 61 14.44 1.21 -14.32
CA LEU A 61 15.71 1.87 -14.12
C LEU A 61 15.79 2.96 -15.19
N VAL A 62 15.80 4.23 -14.78
CA VAL A 62 16.15 5.33 -15.69
C VAL A 62 17.62 5.10 -16.03
N GLY A 63 17.88 4.47 -17.18
CA GLY A 63 19.24 4.16 -17.60
C GLY A 63 19.48 2.92 -18.45
N GLU A 64 18.46 2.21 -18.95
CA GLU A 64 18.71 1.36 -20.14
C GLU A 64 18.81 2.29 -21.36
N LYS A 65 20.06 2.62 -21.71
CA LYS A 65 20.44 2.97 -23.07
C LYS A 65 20.48 1.70 -23.91
#